data_AF-A0A1Z9IWC5-F1
#
_entry.id   AF-A0A1Z9IWC5-F1
#
_cell.length_a   1.000
_cell.length_b   1.000
_cell.length_c   1.000
_cell.angle_alpha   90.00
_cell.angle_beta   90.00
_cell.angle_gamma   90.00
#
_symmetry.space_group_name_H-M   'P 1'
#
loop_
_entity.id
_entity.type
_entity.pdbx_description
1 polymer ?
#
loop_
_entity_poly.entity_id
_entity_poly.type
_entity_poly.pdbx_seq_one_letter_code
_entity_poly.pdbx_strand_id
1 'polypeptide(L)'
;MAPDARQLRELVIKPALSEIELWSPAAEELVLGTAIIESRLSFIKQLGRGPALGLWQIEPDTHRDVYQNFLEYREGLYDQVMSLSAPGQTFEENLTSNMQYGAAICRLC
;
A
#
# COMPACT_ATOMS: atom_id res chain seq x y z
N MET A 1 -7.25 -5.45 18.14
CA MET A 1 -8.34 -6.00 17.30
C MET A 1 -7.99 -5.65 15.87
N ALA A 2 -8.06 -6.59 14.94
CA ALA A 2 -7.77 -6.33 13.52
C ALA A 2 -8.89 -5.45 12.90
N PRO A 3 -8.61 -4.63 11.87
CA PRO A 3 -9.63 -4.01 11.04
C PRO A 3 -10.57 -5.06 10.45
N ASP A 4 -11.84 -4.70 10.32
CA ASP A 4 -12.80 -5.50 9.58
C ASP A 4 -12.41 -5.55 8.09
N ALA A 5 -12.35 -6.75 7.51
CA ALA A 5 -11.88 -6.94 6.14
C ALA A 5 -12.74 -6.21 5.11
N ARG A 6 -14.06 -6.13 5.33
CA ARG A 6 -14.98 -5.43 4.43
C ARG A 6 -14.75 -3.92 4.49
N GLN A 7 -14.57 -3.37 5.69
CA GLN A 7 -14.22 -1.96 5.86
C GLN A 7 -12.86 -1.62 5.24
N LEU A 8 -11.84 -2.45 5.45
CA LEU A 8 -10.54 -2.24 4.81
C LEU A 8 -10.66 -2.24 3.27
N ARG A 9 -11.43 -3.19 2.73
CA ARG A 9 -11.68 -3.29 1.30
C ARG A 9 -12.39 -2.06 0.74
N GLU A 10 -13.50 -1.67 1.36
CA GLU A 10 -14.40 -0.62 0.85
C GLU A 10 -13.92 0.81 1.14
N LEU A 11 -13.26 1.03 2.28
CA LEU A 11 -12.93 2.37 2.77
C LEU A 11 -11.44 2.73 2.59
N VAL A 12 -10.58 1.76 2.29
CA VAL A 12 -9.13 1.99 2.11
C VAL A 12 -8.67 1.52 0.75
N ILE A 13 -8.81 0.22 0.46
CA ILE A 13 -8.26 -0.40 -0.75
C ILE A 13 -8.93 0.15 -2.00
N LYS A 14 -10.26 0.07 -2.06
CA LYS A 14 -11.00 0.57 -3.23
C LYS A 14 -10.74 2.06 -3.50
N PRO A 15 -10.82 2.97 -2.51
CA PRO A 15 -10.47 4.38 -2.73
C PRO A 15 -9.03 4.58 -3.20
N ALA A 16 -8.04 3.92 -2.59
CA ALA A 16 -6.64 4.05 -2.97
C ALA A 16 -6.38 3.59 -4.42
N LEU A 17 -6.94 2.44 -4.80
CA LEU A 17 -6.80 1.89 -6.16
C LEU A 17 -7.55 2.75 -7.19
N SER A 18 -8.65 3.42 -6.77
CA SER A 18 -9.41 4.31 -7.65
C SER A 18 -8.66 5.62 -7.90
N GLU A 19 -8.01 6.18 -6.89
CA GLU A 19 -7.20 7.41 -7.01
C GLU A 19 -6.05 7.23 -8.02
N ILE A 20 -5.42 6.06 -8.03
CA ILE A 20 -4.35 5.72 -8.98
C ILE A 20 -4.87 5.12 -10.29
N GLU A 21 -6.19 5.11 -10.53
CA GLU A 21 -6.85 4.60 -11.73
C GLU A 21 -6.52 3.12 -12.08
N LEU A 22 -6.11 2.32 -11.10
CA LEU A 22 -5.79 0.88 -11.27
C LEU A 22 -6.78 -0.04 -10.55
N TRP A 23 -7.96 0.47 -10.23
CA TRP A 23 -9.03 -0.30 -9.61
C TRP A 23 -9.68 -1.29 -10.58
N SER A 24 -9.88 -2.50 -10.09
CA SER A 24 -10.81 -3.49 -10.64
C SER A 24 -11.26 -4.41 -9.50
N PRO A 25 -12.37 -5.15 -9.64
CA PRO A 25 -12.79 -6.12 -8.62
C PRO A 25 -11.69 -7.13 -8.27
N ALA A 26 -10.93 -7.58 -9.27
CA ALA A 26 -9.82 -8.52 -9.06
C ALA A 26 -8.64 -7.87 -8.32
N ALA A 27 -8.31 -6.61 -8.62
CA ALA A 27 -7.24 -5.88 -7.95
C ALA A 27 -7.58 -5.61 -6.47
N GLU A 28 -8.84 -5.25 -6.19
CA GLU A 28 -9.34 -5.03 -4.83
C GLU A 28 -9.24 -6.31 -3.97
N GLU A 29 -9.67 -7.45 -4.51
CA GLU A 29 -9.58 -8.75 -3.83
C GLU A 29 -8.12 -9.19 -3.64
N LEU A 30 -7.25 -8.98 -4.63
CA LEU A 30 -5.84 -9.31 -4.53
C LEU A 30 -5.15 -8.51 -3.41
N VAL A 31 -5.34 -7.19 -3.38
CA VAL A 31 -4.73 -6.31 -2.37
C VAL A 31 -5.27 -6.64 -0.97
N LEU A 32 -6.56 -6.98 -0.83
CA LEU A 32 -7.11 -7.45 0.45
C LEU A 32 -6.47 -8.80 0.87
N GLY A 33 -6.39 -9.75 -0.05
CA GLY A 33 -5.79 -11.06 0.17
C GLY A 33 -4.34 -10.97 0.64
N THR A 34 -3.55 -10.09 0.02
CA THR A 34 -2.17 -9.82 0.43
C THR A 34 -2.11 -9.33 1.88
N ALA A 35 -2.93 -8.34 2.27
CA ALA A 35 -2.95 -7.86 3.65
C ALA A 35 -3.31 -8.97 4.68
N ILE A 36 -4.23 -9.87 4.31
CA ILE A 36 -4.63 -11.00 5.16
C ILE A 36 -3.47 -11.97 5.37
N ILE A 37 -2.76 -12.32 4.29
CA ILE A 37 -1.64 -13.27 4.34
C ILE A 37 -0.44 -12.67 5.07
N GLU A 38 -0.07 -11.44 4.73
CA GLU A 38 1.15 -10.80 5.20
C GLU A 38 1.07 -10.36 6.67
N SER A 39 -0.07 -9.81 7.10
CA SER A 39 -0.19 -9.22 8.45
C SER A 39 -1.33 -9.75 9.30
N ARG A 40 -2.19 -10.64 8.76
CA ARG A 40 -3.46 -11.04 9.40
C ARG A 40 -4.32 -9.82 9.75
N LEU A 41 -4.19 -8.77 8.95
CA LEU A 41 -4.78 -7.45 9.18
C LEU A 41 -4.40 -6.83 10.54
N SER A 42 -3.37 -7.31 11.22
CA SER A 42 -3.09 -6.93 12.62
C SER A 42 -1.74 -6.27 12.81
N PHE A 43 -0.75 -6.66 12.01
CA PHE A 43 0.64 -6.22 12.20
C PHE A 43 1.00 -5.13 11.19
N ILE A 44 1.34 -3.94 11.68
CA ILE A 44 1.81 -2.80 10.87
C ILE A 44 3.34 -2.68 10.82
N LYS A 45 4.04 -3.57 11.53
CA LYS A 45 5.49 -3.75 11.50
C LYS A 45 5.76 -5.25 11.58
N GLN A 46 6.76 -5.71 10.85
CA GLN A 46 7.08 -7.13 10.74
C GLN A 46 7.25 -7.84 12.06
N LEU A 47 6.66 -9.05 12.13
CA LEU A 47 6.96 -10.05 13.13
C LEU A 47 8.20 -10.84 12.71
N GLY A 48 9.40 -10.38 13.06
CA GLY A 48 10.63 -11.07 12.69
C GLY A 48 11.85 -10.15 12.61
N ARG A 49 12.76 -10.45 11.68
CA ARG A 49 14.04 -9.75 11.53
C ARG A 49 14.11 -8.74 10.38
N GLY A 50 13.08 -8.64 9.54
CA GLY A 50 13.07 -7.74 8.38
C GLY A 50 12.39 -6.38 8.66
N PRO A 51 12.58 -5.41 7.76
CA PRO A 51 12.03 -4.05 7.89
C PRO A 51 10.63 -3.89 7.29
N ALA A 52 9.88 -4.96 7.00
CA ALA A 52 8.60 -4.85 6.29
C ALA A 52 7.55 -4.02 7.05
N LEU A 53 6.85 -3.15 6.32
CA LEU A 53 6.00 -2.08 6.86
C LEU A 53 4.54 -2.20 6.43
N GLY A 54 3.63 -1.76 7.32
CA GLY A 54 2.20 -1.67 7.06
C GLY A 54 1.50 -3.02 6.95
N LEU A 55 0.20 -3.00 6.61
CA LEU A 55 -0.61 -4.21 6.52
C LEU A 55 -0.18 -5.15 5.39
N TRP A 56 0.49 -4.61 4.36
CA TRP A 56 0.99 -5.35 3.21
C TRP A 56 2.45 -5.79 3.34
N GLN A 57 3.10 -5.49 4.48
CA GLN A 57 4.48 -5.89 4.74
C GLN A 57 5.43 -5.54 3.59
N ILE A 58 5.34 -4.31 3.10
CA ILE A 58 6.20 -3.84 2.01
C ILE A 58 7.58 -3.53 2.57
N GLU A 59 8.61 -4.13 1.99
CA GLU A 59 10.00 -3.80 2.32
C GLU A 59 10.41 -2.46 1.70
N PRO A 60 11.19 -1.61 2.40
CA PRO A 60 11.63 -0.32 1.87
C PRO A 60 12.40 -0.42 0.54
N ASP A 61 13.15 -1.50 0.31
CA ASP A 61 13.87 -1.71 -0.95
C ASP A 61 12.92 -2.03 -2.11
N THR A 62 11.85 -2.80 -1.87
CA THR A 62 10.77 -3.03 -2.84
C THR A 62 10.07 -1.72 -3.20
N HIS A 63 9.76 -0.88 -2.21
CA HIS A 63 9.17 0.43 -2.44
C HIS A 63 10.09 1.32 -3.30
N ARG A 64 11.38 1.36 -2.97
CA ARG A 64 12.38 2.12 -3.72
C ARG A 64 12.47 1.66 -5.17
N ASP A 65 12.40 0.36 -5.41
CA ASP A 65 12.39 -0.22 -6.76
C ASP A 65 11.16 0.23 -7.55
N VAL A 66 9.95 0.14 -6.96
CA VAL A 66 8.72 0.66 -7.58
C VAL A 66 8.87 2.14 -7.94
N TYR A 67 9.48 2.93 -7.06
CA TYR A 67 9.69 4.35 -7.31
C TYR A 67 10.64 4.59 -8.50
N GLN A 68 11.86 4.06 -8.42
CA GLN A 68 12.95 4.35 -9.36
C GLN A 68 12.78 3.67 -10.72
N ASN A 69 12.20 2.47 -10.74
CA ASN A 69 12.16 1.64 -11.94
C ASN A 69 10.76 1.59 -12.59
N PHE A 70 9.71 2.02 -11.89
CA PHE A 70 8.34 2.01 -12.41
C PHE A 70 7.67 3.38 -12.43
N LEU A 71 7.64 4.10 -11.30
CA LEU A 71 6.91 5.37 -11.20
C LEU A 71 7.64 6.55 -11.84
N GLU A 72 8.98 6.59 -11.76
CA GLU A 72 9.79 7.67 -12.36
C GLU A 72 9.52 7.87 -13.86
N TYR A 73 9.11 6.82 -14.57
CA TYR A 73 8.79 6.85 -16.00
C TYR A 73 7.29 7.07 -16.31
N ARG A 74 6.46 7.31 -15.29
CA ARG A 74 5.00 7.42 -15.39
C ARG A 74 4.50 8.60 -14.56
N GLU A 75 4.85 9.82 -14.98
CA GLU A 75 4.56 11.08 -14.25
C GLU A 75 3.12 11.18 -13.73
N GLY A 76 2.11 10.87 -14.56
CA GLY A 76 0.71 10.91 -14.11
C GLY A 76 0.39 9.92 -12.99
N LEU A 77 0.90 8.69 -13.07
CA LEU A 77 0.72 7.68 -12.02
C LEU A 77 1.53 8.03 -10.76
N TYR A 78 2.73 8.58 -10.96
CA TYR A 78 3.55 9.10 -9.88
C TYR A 78 2.80 10.15 -9.07
N ASP A 79 2.22 11.15 -9.75
CA ASP A 79 1.46 12.23 -9.10
C ASP A 79 0.24 11.69 -8.35
N GLN A 80 -0.49 10.72 -8.92
CA GLN A 80 -1.60 10.03 -8.26
C GLN A 80 -1.15 9.27 -7.00
N VAL A 81 -0.01 8.57 -7.05
CA VAL A 81 0.51 7.86 -5.85
C VAL A 81 1.00 8.86 -4.80
N MET A 82 1.61 9.98 -5.21
CA MET A 82 2.05 11.03 -4.29
C MET A 82 0.88 11.83 -3.70
N SER A 83 -0.26 11.95 -4.39
CA SER A 83 -1.48 12.58 -3.85
C SER A 83 -2.00 11.83 -2.62
N LEU A 84 -1.78 10.51 -2.58
CA LEU A 84 -2.10 9.65 -1.43
C LEU A 84 -1.10 9.75 -0.29
N SER A 85 0.08 10.32 -0.49
CA SER A 85 1.11 10.44 0.55
C SER A 85 0.77 11.56 1.54
N ALA A 86 1.09 11.34 2.81
CA ALA A 86 0.99 12.35 3.85
C ALA A 86 2.15 13.35 3.73
N PRO A 87 1.89 14.66 3.57
CA PRO A 87 2.95 15.66 3.47
C PRO A 87 3.85 15.69 4.70
N GLY A 88 5.17 15.79 4.47
CA GLY A 88 6.16 15.87 5.54
C GLY A 88 6.54 14.53 6.19
N GLN A 89 5.93 13.42 5.76
CA GLN A 89 6.35 12.08 6.17
C GLN A 89 7.32 11.47 5.14
N THR A 90 8.23 10.59 5.62
CA THR A 90 9.04 9.76 4.72
C THR A 90 8.19 8.69 4.03
N PHE A 91 8.78 7.98 3.06
CA PHE A 91 8.09 6.85 2.42
C PHE A 91 7.81 5.72 3.40
N GLU A 92 8.76 5.40 4.28
CA GLU A 92 8.61 4.38 5.31
C GLU A 92 7.54 4.74 6.34
N GLU A 93 7.47 6.01 6.74
CA GLU A 93 6.41 6.52 7.63
C GLU A 93 5.03 6.40 6.97
N ASN A 94 4.93 6.74 5.68
CA ASN A 94 3.72 6.55 4.90
C ASN A 94 3.34 5.07 4.78
N LEU A 95 4.26 4.17 4.41
CA LEU A 95 4.00 2.73 4.34
C LEU A 95 3.51 2.16 5.67
N THR A 96 4.03 2.68 6.79
CA THR A 96 3.66 2.19 8.13
C THR A 96 2.32 2.73 8.60
N SER A 97 2.04 4.02 8.38
CA SER A 97 0.94 4.75 9.04
C SER A 97 -0.23 5.12 8.12
N ASN A 98 -0.01 5.13 6.81
CA ASN A 98 -0.99 5.51 5.81
C ASN A 98 -1.44 4.30 4.99
N MET A 99 -2.59 3.74 5.37
CA MET A 99 -3.08 2.51 4.74
C MET A 99 -3.49 2.70 3.27
N GLN A 100 -3.90 3.90 2.85
CA GLN A 100 -4.21 4.14 1.43
C GLN A 100 -2.93 4.15 0.58
N TYR A 101 -1.88 4.80 1.08
CA TYR A 101 -0.56 4.75 0.44
C TYR A 101 -0.02 3.32 0.36
N GLY A 102 -0.09 2.56 1.46
CA GLY A 102 0.31 1.15 1.47
C GLY A 102 -0.48 0.29 0.47
N ALA A 103 -1.80 0.48 0.35
CA ALA A 103 -2.63 -0.23 -0.61
C ALA A 103 -2.24 0.10 -2.06
N ALA A 104 -1.98 1.37 -2.34
CA ALA A 104 -1.54 1.83 -3.66
C ALA A 104 -0.19 1.22 -4.03
N ILE A 105 0.81 1.26 -3.14
CA ILE A 105 2.12 0.65 -3.40
C ILE A 105 1.98 -0.87 -3.58
N CYS A 106 1.21 -1.57 -2.74
CA CYS A 106 0.95 -3.00 -2.90
C CYS A 106 0.37 -3.34 -4.29
N ARG A 107 -0.42 -2.44 -4.88
CA ARG A 107 -0.97 -2.65 -6.23
C ARG A 107 0.10 -2.62 -7.33
N LEU A 108 1.23 -1.95 -7.06
CA LEU A 108 2.32 -1.68 -8.00
C LEU A 108 3.52 -2.63 -7.85
N CYS A 109 3.57 -3.40 -6.75
CA CYS A 109 4.59 -4.41 -6.50
C CYS A 109 4.30 -5.74 -7.25
#